data_AF-A0A377ZZT8-F1
#
_entry.id   AF-A0A377ZZT8-F1
#
_cell.length_a   1.000
_cell.length_b   1.000
_cell.length_c   1.000
_cell.angle_alpha   90.00
_cell.angle_beta   90.00
_cell.angle_gamma   90.00
#
_symmetry.space_group_name_H-M   'P 1'
#
loop_
_entity.id
_entity.type
_entity.pdbx_description
1 polymer ?
#
loop_
_entity_poly.entity_id
_entity_poly.type
_entity_poly.pdbx_seq_one_letter_code
_entity_poly.pdbx_strand_id
1 'polypeptide(L)'
;MQLGHAQQLIVAALGYKSLAAYQAAQVAALEPQDLGNVHHVVVDYDQLDQRASELGAAPTPSQLHELIDAAFKERAPRTHIHASHADFDNYLREHVDQVVIEDDDVNSEMANANYDGIDEVYFDFEVESENVPVGGSLEINLNGHVGLGIDTERPYAGHKVNVEGFLTVDRLGSQCFGSVDCQVTKAELDRNWEMTTMMASHRRAAYRKPMPNCWASNCMRLAISPM
;
A
#
# COMPACT_ATOMS: atom_id res chain seq x y z
N MET A 1 7.31 44.27 6.16
CA MET A 1 7.16 43.51 4.91
C MET A 1 6.02 42.53 5.12
N GLN A 2 4.86 42.78 4.51
CA GLN A 2 3.69 41.92 4.64
C GLN A 2 3.90 40.75 3.68
N LEU A 3 4.32 39.60 4.22
CA LEU A 3 4.42 38.36 3.45
C LEU A 3 3.03 38.07 2.88
N GLY A 4 2.93 37.80 1.58
CA GLY A 4 1.63 37.61 0.93
C GLY A 4 0.90 36.43 1.55
N HIS A 5 -0.36 36.60 1.95
CA HIS A 5 -1.15 35.52 2.55
C HIS A 5 -1.13 34.25 1.68
N ALA A 6 -1.14 34.41 0.35
CA ALA A 6 -1.00 33.29 -0.58
C ALA A 6 0.29 32.47 -0.37
N GLN A 7 1.44 33.11 -0.14
CA GLN A 7 2.69 32.39 0.12
C GLN A 7 2.63 31.64 1.45
N GLN A 8 1.99 32.20 2.46
CA GLN A 8 1.79 31.53 3.75
C GLN A 8 0.86 30.32 3.65
N LEU A 9 -0.12 30.34 2.74
CA LEU A 9 -1.01 29.21 2.48
C LEU A 9 -0.28 28.09 1.72
N ILE A 10 0.49 28.44 0.68
CA ILE A 10 1.26 27.44 -0.09
C ILE A 10 2.26 26.71 0.81
N VAL A 11 2.99 27.42 1.67
CA VAL A 11 3.94 26.74 2.58
C VAL A 11 3.25 25.92 3.66
N ALA A 12 2.04 26.31 4.09
CA ALA A 12 1.25 25.50 5.03
C ALA A 12 0.76 24.20 4.37
N ALA A 13 0.37 24.25 3.10
CA ALA A 13 0.06 23.06 2.30
C ALA A 13 1.26 22.10 2.15
N LEU A 14 2.49 22.61 2.28
CA LEU A 14 3.73 21.81 2.31
C LEU A 14 4.16 21.41 3.74
N GLY A 15 3.31 21.62 4.74
CA GLY A 15 3.56 21.23 6.14
C GLY A 15 4.36 22.24 6.98
N TYR A 16 4.62 23.45 6.47
CA TYR A 16 5.33 24.50 7.21
C TYR A 16 4.42 25.57 7.84
N LYS A 17 4.58 25.77 9.15
CA LYS A 17 3.87 26.79 9.94
C LYS A 17 4.13 28.23 9.51
N SER A 18 5.22 28.50 8.79
CA SER A 18 5.54 29.84 8.31
C SER A 18 6.47 29.81 7.10
N LEU A 19 6.36 30.85 6.25
CA LEU A 19 7.27 31.04 5.12
C LEU A 19 8.75 31.12 5.55
N ALA A 20 9.04 31.68 6.73
CA ALA A 20 10.41 31.75 7.23
C ALA A 20 10.99 30.37 7.53
N ALA A 21 10.16 29.45 8.05
CA ALA A 21 10.58 28.06 8.29
C ALA A 21 10.84 27.32 6.96
N TYR A 22 9.96 27.51 5.97
CA TYR A 22 10.17 26.95 4.63
C TYR A 22 11.44 27.48 3.96
N GLN A 23 11.67 28.80 4.02
CA GLN A 23 12.89 29.41 3.48
C GLN A 23 14.15 28.91 4.19
N ALA A 24 14.10 28.73 5.51
CA ALA A 24 15.20 28.15 6.27
C ALA A 24 15.45 26.68 5.85
N ALA A 25 14.40 25.90 5.59
CA ALA A 25 14.51 24.53 5.08
C ALA A 25 15.16 24.49 3.70
N GLN A 26 14.77 25.38 2.78
CA GLN A 26 15.40 25.51 1.47
C GLN A 26 16.90 25.86 1.58
N VAL A 27 17.27 26.79 2.47
CA VAL A 27 18.68 27.15 2.70
C VAL A 27 19.47 25.96 3.28
N ALA A 28 18.83 25.13 4.10
CA ALA A 28 19.42 23.93 4.68
C ALA A 28 19.38 22.71 3.73
N ALA A 29 18.92 22.86 2.48
CA ALA A 29 18.70 21.77 1.52
C ALA A 29 17.77 20.65 2.04
N LEU A 30 16.80 21.02 2.89
CA LEU A 30 15.74 20.15 3.42
C LEU A 30 14.41 20.33 2.66
N GLU A 31 14.38 21.17 1.64
CA GLU A 31 13.30 21.32 0.66
C GLU A 31 13.94 21.64 -0.69
N PRO A 32 13.35 21.19 -1.81
CA PRO A 32 13.89 21.48 -3.12
C PRO A 32 13.66 22.96 -3.48
N GLN A 33 14.57 23.53 -4.27
CA GLN A 33 14.47 24.93 -4.70
C GLN A 33 13.40 25.14 -5.77
N ASP A 34 13.13 24.10 -6.56
CA ASP A 34 12.09 24.02 -7.56
C ASP A 34 11.43 22.63 -7.55
N LEU A 35 10.32 22.48 -8.26
CA LEU A 35 9.58 21.22 -8.35
C LEU A 35 10.00 20.36 -9.55
N GLY A 36 11.13 20.65 -10.20
CA GLY A 36 11.53 20.03 -11.46
C GLY A 36 11.74 18.51 -11.35
N ASN A 37 12.23 18.05 -10.20
CA ASN A 37 12.46 16.64 -9.89
C ASN A 37 11.42 16.07 -8.91
N VAL A 38 10.37 16.82 -8.57
CA VAL A 38 9.34 16.37 -7.64
C VAL A 38 8.24 15.67 -8.42
N HIS A 39 8.11 14.36 -8.22
CA HIS A 39 7.11 13.54 -8.91
C HIS A 39 5.84 13.37 -8.08
N HIS A 40 5.93 13.43 -6.75
CA HIS A 40 4.77 13.34 -5.87
C HIS A 40 4.82 14.42 -4.78
N VAL A 41 3.66 14.98 -4.45
CA VAL A 41 3.47 15.91 -3.33
C VAL A 41 2.31 15.42 -2.48
N VAL A 42 2.53 15.31 -1.17
CA VAL A 42 1.49 15.00 -0.20
C VAL A 42 1.04 16.30 0.46
N VAL A 43 -0.16 16.76 0.17
CA VAL A 43 -0.64 18.06 0.64
C VAL A 43 -1.16 17.96 2.07
N ASP A 44 -0.66 18.83 2.95
CA ASP A 44 -1.16 18.97 4.32
C ASP A 44 -2.38 19.92 4.34
N TYR A 45 -3.53 19.37 3.98
CA TYR A 45 -4.80 20.12 3.94
C TYR A 45 -5.26 20.61 5.32
N ASP A 46 -4.99 19.85 6.38
CA ASP A 46 -5.32 20.25 7.75
C ASP A 46 -4.54 21.50 8.16
N GLN A 47 -3.23 21.53 7.89
CA GLN A 47 -2.40 22.69 8.19
C GLN A 47 -2.72 23.90 7.30
N LEU A 48 -3.05 23.65 6.03
CA LEU A 48 -3.54 24.69 5.11
C LEU A 48 -4.81 25.35 5.65
N ASP A 49 -5.80 24.55 6.06
CA ASP A 49 -7.09 25.05 6.58
C ASP A 49 -6.90 25.80 7.90
N GLN A 50 -6.06 25.26 8.80
CA GLN A 50 -5.70 25.95 10.03
C GLN A 50 -5.05 27.31 9.73
N ARG A 51 -4.11 27.35 8.79
CA ARG A 51 -3.42 28.59 8.43
C ARG A 51 -4.34 29.59 7.75
N ALA A 52 -5.27 29.13 6.92
CA ALA A 52 -6.30 29.97 6.30
C ALA A 52 -7.19 30.64 7.34
N SER A 53 -7.61 29.88 8.37
CA SER A 53 -8.37 30.40 9.50
C SER A 53 -7.60 31.48 10.28
N GLU A 54 -6.32 31.23 10.59
CA GLU A 54 -5.46 32.19 11.30
C GLU A 54 -5.25 33.52 10.53
N LEU A 55 -5.18 33.43 9.20
CA LEU A 55 -4.98 34.59 8.33
C LEU A 55 -6.29 35.31 7.97
N GLY A 56 -7.45 34.79 8.40
CA GLY A 56 -8.75 35.30 8.01
C GLY A 56 -8.97 35.23 6.50
N ALA A 57 -8.49 34.16 5.86
CA ALA A 57 -8.64 33.97 4.43
C ALA A 57 -10.13 33.85 4.06
N ALA A 58 -10.52 34.51 2.97
CA ALA A 58 -11.91 34.54 2.51
C ALA A 58 -12.43 33.22 1.89
N PRO A 59 -11.63 32.41 1.16
CA PRO A 59 -12.11 31.14 0.58
C PRO A 59 -12.54 30.12 1.64
N THR A 60 -13.52 29.29 1.31
CA THR A 60 -13.85 28.10 2.12
C THR A 60 -12.73 27.05 2.01
N PRO A 61 -12.61 26.10 2.96
CA PRO A 61 -11.65 25.00 2.86
C PRO A 61 -11.69 24.28 1.50
N SER A 62 -12.89 23.89 1.04
CA SER A 62 -13.05 23.24 -0.26
C SER A 62 -12.54 24.07 -1.44
N GLN A 63 -12.82 25.38 -1.47
CA GLN A 63 -12.34 26.27 -2.52
C GLN A 63 -10.81 26.43 -2.44
N LEU A 64 -10.26 26.44 -1.24
CA LEU A 64 -8.83 26.55 -1.02
C LEU A 64 -8.11 25.28 -1.51
N HIS A 65 -8.66 24.09 -1.25
CA HIS A 65 -8.12 22.82 -1.75
C HIS A 65 -8.12 22.80 -3.28
N GLU A 66 -9.24 23.16 -3.92
CA GLU A 66 -9.35 23.28 -5.38
C GLU A 66 -8.31 24.26 -5.97
N LEU A 67 -8.07 25.39 -5.29
CA LEU A 67 -7.07 26.37 -5.72
C LEU A 67 -5.63 25.84 -5.61
N ILE A 68 -5.31 25.10 -4.55
CA ILE A 68 -4.01 24.46 -4.39
C ILE A 68 -3.80 23.39 -5.46
N ASP A 69 -4.79 22.50 -5.66
CA ASP A 69 -4.75 21.49 -6.71
C ASP A 69 -4.55 22.11 -8.09
N ALA A 70 -5.31 23.17 -8.41
CA ALA A 70 -5.17 23.87 -9.68
C ALA A 70 -3.79 24.53 -9.85
N ALA A 71 -3.25 25.11 -8.78
CA ALA A 71 -1.93 25.75 -8.81
C ALA A 71 -0.82 24.72 -9.07
N PHE A 72 -0.85 23.56 -8.41
CA PHE A 72 0.12 22.48 -8.67
C PHE A 72 -0.06 21.91 -10.07
N LYS A 73 -1.29 21.68 -10.54
CA LYS A 73 -1.53 21.20 -11.93
C LYS A 73 -1.00 22.18 -12.98
N GLU A 74 -1.12 23.49 -12.75
CA GLU A 74 -0.59 24.51 -13.67
C GLU A 74 0.94 24.60 -13.63
N ARG A 75 1.53 24.57 -12.43
CA ARG A 75 2.97 24.85 -12.23
C ARG A 75 3.87 23.62 -12.27
N ALA A 76 3.32 22.45 -11.98
CA ALA A 76 4.02 21.18 -11.92
C ALA A 76 3.13 20.06 -12.52
N PRO A 77 2.85 20.11 -13.84
CA PRO A 77 1.88 19.21 -14.49
C PRO A 77 2.29 17.73 -14.51
N ARG A 78 3.54 17.42 -14.17
CA ARG A 78 4.06 16.06 -14.06
C ARG A 78 4.05 15.52 -12.63
N THR A 79 3.67 16.34 -11.66
CA THR A 79 3.64 15.99 -10.25
C THR A 79 2.26 15.44 -9.89
N HIS A 80 2.25 14.27 -9.27
CA HIS A 80 1.05 13.69 -8.67
C HIS A 80 0.81 14.33 -7.31
N ILE A 81 -0.43 14.78 -7.09
CA ILE A 81 -0.85 15.37 -5.82
C ILE A 81 -1.66 14.34 -5.07
N HIS A 82 -1.28 14.09 -3.82
CA HIS A 82 -1.97 13.19 -2.91
C HIS A 82 -2.58 14.02 -1.78
N ALA A 83 -3.83 13.73 -1.43
CA ALA A 83 -4.54 14.49 -0.40
C ALA A 83 -4.14 14.08 1.03
N SER A 84 -3.45 12.95 1.16
CA SER A 84 -2.94 12.44 2.43
C SER A 84 -1.79 11.45 2.20
N HIS A 85 -1.04 11.13 3.25
CA HIS A 85 -0.06 10.04 3.21
C HIS A 85 -0.74 8.69 2.89
N ALA A 86 -1.97 8.46 3.37
CA ALA A 86 -2.70 7.24 3.04
C ALA A 86 -3.01 7.12 1.54
N ASP A 87 -3.30 8.23 0.86
CA ASP A 87 -3.49 8.22 -0.60
C ASP A 87 -2.18 7.94 -1.34
N PHE A 88 -1.06 8.47 -0.83
CA PHE A 88 0.25 8.16 -1.38
C PHE A 88 0.63 6.69 -1.18
N ASP A 89 0.35 6.12 0.00
CA ASP A 89 0.58 4.71 0.28
C ASP A 89 -0.25 3.81 -0.64
N ASN A 90 -1.52 4.16 -0.88
CA ASN A 90 -2.37 3.46 -1.83
C ASN A 90 -1.79 3.53 -3.25
N TYR A 91 -1.32 4.69 -3.69
CA TYR A 91 -0.65 4.84 -4.98
C TYR A 91 0.59 3.92 -5.09
N LEU A 92 1.42 3.83 -4.04
CA LEU A 92 2.59 2.96 -4.04
C LEU A 92 2.19 1.48 -4.15
N ARG A 93 1.11 1.05 -3.49
CA ARG A 93 0.58 -0.31 -3.59
C ARG A 93 0.07 -0.62 -5.00
N GLU A 94 -0.75 0.27 -5.56
CA GLU A 94 -1.24 0.13 -6.93
C GLU A 94 -0.09 0.10 -7.95
N HIS A 95 0.96 0.90 -7.72
CA HIS A 95 2.16 0.90 -8.55
C HIS A 95 2.91 -0.44 -8.49
N VAL A 96 3.11 -1.00 -7.28
CA VAL A 96 3.72 -2.33 -7.10
C VAL A 96 2.88 -3.40 -7.79
N ASP A 97 1.56 -3.40 -7.60
CA ASP A 97 0.65 -4.37 -8.24
C ASP A 97 0.80 -4.34 -9.76
N GLN A 98 0.79 -3.14 -10.36
CA GLN A 98 0.94 -2.99 -11.79
C GLN A 98 2.29 -3.52 -12.29
N VAL A 99 3.39 -3.13 -11.65
CA VAL A 99 4.74 -3.55 -12.05
C VAL A 99 4.90 -5.06 -11.93
N VAL A 100 4.36 -5.67 -10.88
CA VAL A 100 4.45 -7.13 -10.67
C VAL A 100 3.63 -7.90 -11.69
N ILE A 101 2.43 -7.43 -12.05
CA ILE A 101 1.59 -8.09 -13.07
C ILE A 101 2.22 -7.96 -14.47
N GLU A 102 2.89 -6.84 -14.75
CA GLU A 102 3.54 -6.60 -16.04
C GLU A 102 4.95 -7.22 -16.14
N ASP A 103 5.50 -7.74 -15.05
CA ASP A 103 6.83 -8.33 -15.03
C ASP A 103 6.93 -9.62 -15.86
N ASP A 104 7.96 -9.70 -16.70
CA ASP A 104 8.16 -10.82 -17.64
C ASP A 104 8.42 -12.15 -16.94
N ASP A 105 9.15 -12.14 -15.82
CA ASP A 105 9.48 -13.35 -15.06
C ASP A 105 8.22 -13.85 -14.30
N VAL A 106 7.46 -12.94 -13.69
CA VAL A 106 6.17 -13.27 -13.07
C VAL A 106 5.21 -13.84 -14.10
N ASN A 107 5.05 -13.18 -15.26
CA ASN A 107 4.18 -13.66 -16.34
C ASN A 107 4.61 -15.04 -16.86
N SER A 108 5.91 -15.28 -16.97
CA SER A 108 6.45 -16.59 -17.37
C SER A 108 6.11 -17.69 -16.37
N GLU A 109 6.21 -17.41 -15.07
CA GLU A 109 5.83 -18.37 -14.03
C GLU A 109 4.32 -18.60 -13.96
N MET A 110 3.51 -17.54 -14.15
CA MET A 110 2.05 -17.66 -14.24
C MET A 110 1.63 -18.56 -15.41
N ALA A 111 2.26 -18.42 -16.58
CA ALA A 111 1.97 -19.24 -17.75
C ALA A 111 2.18 -20.75 -17.49
N ASN A 112 3.03 -21.11 -16.52
CA ASN A 112 3.27 -22.51 -16.12
C ASN A 112 2.20 -23.08 -15.17
N ALA A 113 1.27 -22.26 -14.64
CA ALA A 113 0.35 -22.63 -13.57
C ALA A 113 -0.99 -23.26 -14.03
N ASN A 114 -1.30 -23.28 -15.34
CA ASN A 114 -2.63 -23.64 -15.86
C ASN A 114 -3.76 -22.89 -15.12
N TYR A 115 -3.77 -21.56 -15.22
CA TYR A 115 -4.62 -20.69 -14.42
C TYR A 115 -5.78 -20.06 -15.23
N ASP A 116 -6.83 -19.63 -14.54
CA ASP A 116 -8.01 -18.92 -15.09
C ASP A 116 -8.09 -17.47 -14.58
N GLY A 117 -6.98 -16.74 -14.72
CA GLY A 117 -6.86 -15.35 -14.30
C GLY A 117 -6.14 -15.12 -12.95
N ILE A 118 -5.86 -13.85 -12.67
CA ILE A 118 -5.25 -13.42 -11.41
C ILE A 118 -6.36 -13.22 -10.38
N ASP A 119 -6.24 -13.90 -9.24
CA ASP A 119 -7.16 -13.76 -8.11
C ASP A 119 -6.73 -12.63 -7.17
N GLU A 120 -5.42 -12.52 -6.90
CA GLU A 120 -4.86 -11.52 -5.99
C GLU A 120 -3.40 -11.20 -6.31
N VAL A 121 -2.99 -9.98 -5.97
CA VAL A 121 -1.59 -9.61 -5.76
C VAL A 121 -1.46 -9.18 -4.31
N TYR A 122 -0.54 -9.79 -3.58
CA TYR A 122 -0.41 -9.55 -2.14
C TYR A 122 1.04 -9.32 -1.76
N PHE A 123 1.30 -8.13 -1.21
CA PHE A 123 2.56 -7.76 -0.57
C PHE A 123 2.29 -7.13 0.78
N ASP A 124 2.96 -7.63 1.82
CA ASP A 124 2.88 -7.06 3.17
C ASP A 124 4.06 -6.12 3.38
N PHE A 125 3.83 -4.83 3.13
CA PHE A 125 4.83 -3.78 3.37
C PHE A 125 4.19 -2.52 3.97
N GLU A 126 5.00 -1.78 4.71
CA GLU A 126 4.65 -0.52 5.35
C GLU A 126 5.50 0.62 4.74
N VAL A 127 4.92 1.81 4.62
CA VAL A 127 5.58 2.99 4.05
C VAL A 127 5.91 3.94 5.19
N GLU A 128 7.16 3.90 5.66
CA GLU A 128 7.64 4.73 6.79
C GLU A 128 8.52 5.90 6.30
N SER A 129 7.96 6.73 5.42
CA SER A 129 8.70 7.84 4.79
C SER A 129 9.25 8.87 5.79
N GLU A 130 8.61 9.00 6.96
CA GLU A 130 9.03 9.88 8.05
C GLU A 130 10.38 9.50 8.67
N ASN A 131 10.74 8.21 8.62
CA ASN A 131 11.98 7.67 9.19
C ASN A 131 13.20 7.93 8.30
N VAL A 132 12.97 8.29 7.04
CA VAL A 132 14.03 8.57 6.06
C VAL A 132 14.38 10.05 6.10
N PRO A 133 15.66 10.45 6.25
CA PRO A 133 16.02 11.87 6.21
C PRO A 133 15.73 12.46 4.82
N VAL A 134 15.40 13.76 4.76
CA VAL A 134 15.29 14.46 3.48
C VAL A 134 16.64 14.39 2.74
N GLY A 135 16.57 14.12 1.43
CA GLY A 135 17.71 13.82 0.57
C GLY A 135 18.12 12.34 0.55
N GLY A 136 17.46 11.50 1.35
CA GLY A 136 17.61 10.04 1.32
C GLY A 136 16.54 9.36 0.48
N SER A 137 16.64 8.03 0.40
CA SER A 137 15.68 7.18 -0.30
C SER A 137 15.11 6.15 0.69
N LEU A 138 13.80 5.98 0.65
CA LEU A 138 13.11 4.87 1.30
C LEU A 138 13.27 3.64 0.42
N GLU A 139 13.83 2.56 0.96
CA GLU A 139 13.97 1.27 0.28
C GLU A 139 13.18 0.22 1.05
N ILE A 140 12.20 -0.38 0.39
CA ILE A 140 11.30 -1.37 0.96
C ILE A 140 11.55 -2.70 0.26
N ASN A 141 11.88 -3.72 1.05
CA ASN A 141 11.95 -5.09 0.55
C ASN A 141 10.53 -5.60 0.31
N LEU A 142 10.24 -6.00 -0.92
CA LEU A 142 8.98 -6.61 -1.30
C LEU A 142 9.13 -8.13 -1.19
N ASN A 143 8.26 -8.75 -0.40
CA ASN A 143 8.11 -10.19 -0.33
C ASN A 143 6.63 -10.52 -0.29
N GLY A 144 6.14 -11.16 -1.34
CA GLY A 144 4.72 -11.38 -1.54
C GLY A 144 4.44 -12.47 -2.57
N HIS A 145 3.21 -12.50 -3.06
CA HIS A 145 2.80 -13.47 -4.06
C HIS A 145 1.71 -12.93 -4.99
N VAL A 146 1.67 -13.50 -6.18
CA VAL A 146 0.50 -13.42 -7.07
C VAL A 146 -0.28 -14.72 -6.93
N GLY A 147 -1.53 -14.61 -6.51
CA GLY A 147 -2.48 -15.71 -6.46
C GLY A 147 -3.24 -15.84 -7.78
N LEU A 148 -3.39 -17.07 -8.24
CA LEU A 148 -3.99 -17.41 -9.53
C LEU A 148 -5.23 -18.27 -9.34
N GLY A 149 -6.23 -18.04 -10.19
CA GLY A 149 -7.43 -18.87 -10.26
C GLY A 149 -7.10 -20.29 -10.71
N ILE A 150 -7.61 -21.29 -10.01
CA ILE A 150 -7.39 -22.71 -10.34
C ILE A 150 -8.32 -23.12 -11.48
N ASP A 151 -7.75 -23.51 -12.63
CA ASP A 151 -8.49 -24.14 -13.72
C ASP A 151 -8.86 -25.58 -13.36
N THR A 152 -10.13 -25.80 -13.01
CA THR A 152 -10.64 -27.14 -12.64
C THR A 152 -10.80 -28.11 -13.83
N GLU A 153 -10.64 -27.63 -15.06
CA GLU A 153 -10.70 -28.45 -16.28
C GLU A 153 -9.33 -29.06 -16.66
N ARG A 154 -8.23 -28.58 -16.05
CA ARG A 154 -6.86 -29.03 -16.33
C ARG A 154 -6.17 -29.62 -15.10
N PRO A 155 -5.13 -30.45 -15.28
CA PRO A 155 -4.29 -30.88 -14.17
C PRO A 155 -3.68 -29.70 -13.44
N TYR A 156 -3.80 -29.70 -12.12
CA TYR A 156 -3.21 -28.70 -11.24
C TYR A 156 -1.68 -28.61 -11.45
N ALA A 157 -1.18 -27.39 -11.68
CA ALA A 157 0.25 -27.13 -11.89
C ALA A 157 0.85 -26.09 -10.92
N GLY A 158 0.03 -25.54 -10.02
CA GLY A 158 0.38 -24.44 -9.13
C GLY A 158 -0.70 -23.36 -9.21
N HIS A 159 -0.76 -22.48 -8.21
CA HIS A 159 -1.70 -21.35 -8.20
C HIS A 159 -1.15 -20.12 -7.47
N LYS A 160 0.14 -20.13 -7.14
CA LYS A 160 0.83 -19.04 -6.45
C LYS A 160 2.20 -18.85 -7.03
N VAL A 161 2.52 -17.63 -7.44
CA VAL A 161 3.87 -17.22 -7.83
C VAL A 161 4.43 -16.38 -6.68
N ASN A 162 5.48 -16.86 -6.03
CA ASN A 162 6.17 -16.07 -5.00
C ASN A 162 7.02 -15.00 -5.69
N VAL A 163 6.99 -13.78 -5.18
CA VAL A 163 7.66 -12.62 -5.77
C VAL A 163 8.51 -11.92 -4.71
N GLU A 164 9.77 -11.66 -5.06
CA GLU A 164 10.70 -10.85 -4.26
C GLU A 164 11.17 -9.65 -5.09
N GLY A 165 11.32 -8.50 -4.46
CA GLY A 165 11.70 -7.27 -5.14
C GLY A 165 12.03 -6.13 -4.19
N PHE A 166 12.18 -4.94 -4.76
CA PHE A 166 12.42 -3.72 -4.01
C PHE A 166 11.56 -2.58 -4.56
N LEU A 167 11.04 -1.76 -3.65
CA LEU A 167 10.40 -0.48 -3.95
C LEU A 167 11.29 0.63 -3.37
N THR A 168 11.67 1.59 -4.22
CA THR A 168 12.48 2.75 -3.84
C THR A 168 11.71 4.03 -4.06
N VAL A 169 11.71 4.92 -3.06
CA VAL A 169 11.08 6.24 -3.12
C VAL A 169 12.04 7.30 -2.60
N ASP A 170 12.40 8.28 -3.44
CA ASP A 170 13.26 9.38 -3.03
C ASP A 170 12.50 10.42 -2.18
N ARG A 171 13.05 10.80 -1.03
CA ARG A 171 12.50 11.87 -0.20
C ARG A 171 13.23 13.18 -0.50
N LEU A 172 12.59 14.09 -1.25
CA LEU A 172 13.19 15.36 -1.69
C LEU A 172 12.88 16.53 -0.74
N GLY A 173 11.82 16.42 0.04
CA GLY A 173 11.39 17.40 1.03
C GLY A 173 10.58 16.75 2.15
N SER A 174 9.96 17.57 2.99
CA SER A 174 9.04 17.11 4.01
C SER A 174 7.82 16.44 3.39
N GLN A 175 7.26 17.07 2.35
CA GLN A 175 6.06 16.64 1.64
C GLN A 175 6.29 16.42 0.13
N CYS A 176 7.55 16.43 -0.30
CA CYS A 176 7.96 16.31 -1.70
C CYS A 176 8.74 15.01 -1.91
N PHE A 177 8.30 14.18 -2.85
CA PHE A 177 8.93 12.91 -3.19
C PHE A 177 9.35 12.87 -4.66
N GLY A 178 10.46 12.19 -4.91
CA GLY A 178 11.01 11.98 -6.25
C GLY A 178 10.37 10.79 -6.94
N SER A 179 11.08 10.21 -7.91
CA SER A 179 10.59 9.04 -8.63
C SER A 179 10.37 7.85 -7.69
N VAL A 180 9.35 7.06 -8.03
CA VAL A 180 9.11 5.74 -7.45
C VAL A 180 9.67 4.72 -8.44
N ASP A 181 10.52 3.83 -7.94
CA ASP A 181 11.10 2.74 -8.73
C ASP A 181 10.74 1.41 -8.06
N CYS A 182 10.19 0.48 -8.83
CA CYS A 182 9.83 -0.85 -8.36
C CYS A 182 10.50 -1.88 -9.26
N GLN A 183 11.20 -2.82 -8.64
CA GLN A 183 11.93 -3.86 -9.36
C GLN A 183 11.60 -5.24 -8.77
N VAL A 184 11.13 -6.14 -9.63
CA VAL A 184 11.08 -7.57 -9.32
C VAL A 184 12.49 -8.14 -9.48
N THR A 185 12.95 -8.88 -8.49
CA THR A 185 14.27 -9.53 -8.49
C THR A 185 14.20 -11.04 -8.57
N LYS A 186 13.03 -11.61 -8.21
CA LYS A 186 12.78 -13.04 -8.29
C LYS A 186 11.28 -13.30 -8.42
N ALA A 187 10.94 -14.23 -9.30
CA ALA A 187 9.62 -14.85 -9.39
C ALA A 187 9.77 -16.38 -9.41
N GLU A 188 8.92 -17.10 -8.67
CA GLU A 188 8.97 -18.57 -8.63
C GLU A 188 7.57 -19.15 -8.37
N LEU A 189 7.08 -20.00 -9.29
CA LEU A 189 5.83 -20.75 -9.09
C LEU A 189 5.98 -21.72 -7.92
N ASP A 190 5.11 -21.61 -6.92
CA ASP A 190 5.04 -22.55 -5.80
C ASP A 190 4.42 -23.88 -6.24
N ARG A 191 5.30 -24.84 -6.53
CA ARG A 191 4.93 -26.22 -6.87
C ARG A 191 4.80 -27.13 -5.65
N ASN A 192 5.15 -26.66 -4.45
CA ASN A 192 5.28 -27.48 -3.24
C ASN A 192 3.99 -27.57 -2.40
N TRP A 193 2.92 -26.85 -2.77
CA TRP A 193 1.66 -26.82 -2.01
C TRP A 193 1.00 -28.20 -1.79
N GLU A 194 1.23 -29.18 -2.69
CA GLU A 194 0.71 -30.54 -2.51
C GLU A 194 1.27 -31.23 -1.24
N MET A 195 2.52 -30.95 -0.84
CA MET A 195 3.13 -31.62 0.31
C MET A 195 2.57 -31.13 1.66
N THR A 196 2.33 -29.83 1.81
CA THR A 196 1.91 -29.25 3.10
C THR A 196 0.46 -29.61 3.42
N THR A 197 -0.41 -29.66 2.40
CA THR A 197 -1.83 -29.98 2.57
C THR A 197 -2.06 -31.50 2.74
N MET A 198 -1.26 -32.35 2.08
CA MET A 198 -1.27 -33.81 2.32
C MET A 198 -0.68 -34.19 3.69
N MET A 199 0.34 -33.47 4.18
CA MET A 199 0.91 -33.67 5.52
C MET A 199 -0.03 -33.19 6.65
N ALA A 200 -0.77 -32.10 6.43
CA ALA A 200 -1.75 -31.58 7.39
C ALA A 200 -2.97 -32.51 7.56
N SER A 201 -3.42 -33.16 6.48
CA SER A 201 -4.50 -34.17 6.54
C SER A 201 -4.05 -35.47 7.24
N HIS A 202 -2.80 -35.90 7.06
CA HIS A 202 -2.24 -37.06 7.76
C HIS A 202 -2.01 -36.84 9.26
N ARG A 203 -1.65 -35.62 9.71
CA ARG A 203 -1.52 -35.31 11.15
C ARG A 203 -2.88 -35.25 11.87
N ARG A 204 -3.97 -34.88 11.19
CA ARG A 204 -5.34 -34.95 11.76
C ARG A 204 -5.86 -36.38 11.89
N ALA A 205 -5.47 -37.28 10.99
CA ALA A 205 -5.85 -38.69 11.07
C ALA A 205 -5.14 -39.44 12.22
N ALA A 206 -3.90 -39.06 12.55
CA ALA A 206 -3.10 -39.70 13.60
C ALA A 206 -3.50 -39.31 15.05
N TYR A 207 -4.34 -38.29 15.25
CA TYR A 207 -4.77 -37.82 16.58
C TYR A 207 -6.20 -38.22 17.00
N ARG A 208 -6.86 -39.13 16.28
CA ARG A 208 -8.08 -39.79 16.77
C ARG A 208 -7.70 -40.99 17.63
N LYS A 209 -7.38 -40.75 18.91
CA LYS A 209 -7.39 -41.82 19.93
C LYS A 209 -8.83 -42.37 20.02
N PRO A 210 -9.04 -43.70 20.02
CA PRO A 210 -10.33 -44.26 20.35
C PRO A 210 -10.64 -43.95 21.83
N MET A 211 -11.77 -43.31 22.11
CA MET A 211 -12.25 -43.18 23.49
C MET A 211 -12.70 -44.56 24.01
N PRO A 212 -12.45 -44.91 25.28
CA PRO A 212 -12.87 -46.18 25.85
C PRO A 212 -14.37 -46.19 26.13
N ASN A 213 -15.02 -47.31 25.83
CA ASN A 213 -16.35 -47.66 26.30
C ASN A 213 -16.37 -47.80 27.83
N CYS A 214 -17.35 -47.18 28.51
CA CYS A 214 -18.11 -47.79 29.61
C CYS A 214 -19.19 -46.85 30.23
N TRP A 215 -20.46 -47.32 30.17
CA TRP A 215 -21.52 -47.24 31.21
C TRP A 215 -22.12 -45.84 31.54
N ALA A 216 -23.42 -45.62 31.78
CA ALA A 216 -24.58 -46.49 31.98
C ALA A 216 -25.90 -45.70 31.87
N SER A 217 -26.95 -46.42 31.46
CA SER A 217 -28.32 -46.47 32.03
C SER A 217 -29.26 -45.25 32.13
N ASN A 218 -30.51 -45.58 31.78
CA ASN A 218 -31.79 -45.04 32.24
C ASN A 218 -32.27 -43.68 31.72
N CYS A 219 -33.22 -43.73 30.78
CA CYS A 219 -34.60 -43.30 31.04
C CYS A 219 -35.54 -43.77 29.91
N MET A 220 -36.32 -44.81 30.22
CA MET A 220 -37.45 -45.30 29.42
C MET A 220 -38.70 -45.07 30.27
N ARG A 221 -39.62 -44.20 29.82
CA ARG A 221 -41.10 -44.34 29.94
C ARG A 221 -41.82 -43.03 29.64
N LEU A 222 -42.51 -43.01 28.50
CA LEU A 222 -43.76 -42.29 28.15
C LEU A 222 -44.03 -42.75 26.70
N ALA A 223 -45.13 -43.33 26.28
CA ALA A 223 -46.46 -43.56 26.84
C ALA A 223 -47.07 -44.78 26.13
N ILE A 224 -48.30 -45.17 26.53
CA ILE A 224 -49.41 -45.78 25.77
C ILE A 224 -50.12 -46.82 26.64
N SER A 225 -51.35 -46.50 27.07
CA SER A 225 -52.53 -47.23 26.58
C SER A 225 -53.83 -46.46 26.87
N PRO A 226 -54.89 -46.69 26.07
CA PRO A 226 -56.12 -45.91 26.02
C PRO A 226 -57.19 -46.44 26.98
N MET A 227 -58.38 -45.81 26.94
CA MET A 227 -59.65 -46.14 27.62
C MET A 227 -59.86 -47.61 28.01
#